data_AF-A0A1V6ALX0-F1
#
_entry.id   AF-A0A1V6ALX0-F1
#
_cell.length_a   1.000
_cell.length_b   1.000
_cell.length_c   1.000
_cell.angle_alpha   90.00
_cell.angle_beta   90.00
_cell.angle_gamma   90.00
#
_symmetry.space_group_name_H-M   'P 1'
#
loop_
_entity.id
_entity.type
_entity.pdbx_description
1 polymer ?
#
loop_
_entity_poly.entity_id
_entity_poly.type
_entity_poly.pdbx_seq_one_letter_code
_entity_poly.pdbx_strand_id
1 'polypeptide(L)'
;MFCDLREYWLDVTGNVTGLTAGTNGYIGGGQGGVLYMTLNGAHFPIAQNIETIQFQYNGDFDGDSQGLLDGFKDWDTTWTREQISRIRQVRILILGRTPNPFASVGRNTGTSAGLYTRPAVANTPAASAPDWRKRFLLESTANIRNLSVNLFNTGLR
;
A
#
# COMPACT_ATOMS: atom_id res chain seq x y z
N MET A 1 -20.25 13.79 17.04
CA MET A 1 -20.14 12.88 15.88
C MET A 1 -19.06 11.88 16.21
N PHE A 2 -19.39 10.61 16.44
CA PHE A 2 -18.43 9.55 16.69
C PHE A 2 -18.21 8.82 15.36
N CYS A 3 -17.12 9.12 14.66
CA CYS A 3 -16.65 8.26 13.58
C CYS A 3 -15.45 7.46 14.10
N ASP A 4 -15.46 6.14 13.90
CA ASP A 4 -14.28 5.33 14.10
C ASP A 4 -13.31 5.63 12.96
N LEU A 5 -12.27 6.42 13.25
CA LEU A 5 -11.21 6.68 12.31
C LEU A 5 -10.16 5.57 12.42
N ARG A 6 -10.05 4.78 11.36
CA ARG A 6 -8.96 3.82 11.17
C ARG A 6 -7.95 4.42 10.20
N GLU A 7 -6.73 4.60 10.68
CA GLU A 7 -5.61 5.07 9.87
C GLU A 7 -4.62 3.93 9.66
N TYR A 8 -4.22 3.70 8.42
CA TYR A 8 -3.18 2.71 8.08
C TYR A 8 -1.92 3.45 7.66
N TRP A 9 -0.80 3.14 8.31
CA TRP A 9 0.46 3.83 8.06
C TRP A 9 1.65 2.92 8.33
N LEU A 10 2.75 3.19 7.65
CA LEU A 10 3.97 2.40 7.70
C LEU A 10 5.08 3.19 8.39
N ASP A 11 5.60 2.67 9.50
CA ASP A 11 6.84 3.16 10.09
C ASP A 11 8.01 2.45 9.43
N VAL A 12 8.72 3.12 8.51
CA VAL A 12 9.92 2.56 7.88
C VAL A 12 11.20 2.74 8.71
N THR A 13 11.21 3.66 9.68
CA THR A 13 12.44 4.06 10.41
C THR A 13 12.49 3.54 11.85
N GLY A 14 11.34 3.23 12.45
CA GLY A 14 11.21 2.92 13.87
C GLY A 14 11.31 4.15 14.78
N ASN A 15 11.28 5.36 14.21
CA ASN A 15 11.51 6.63 14.91
C ASN A 15 10.61 7.74 14.35
N VAL A 16 9.30 7.63 14.57
CA VAL A 16 8.30 8.58 14.09
C VAL A 16 8.24 9.79 15.01
N THR A 17 8.34 11.00 14.43
CA THR A 17 8.25 12.25 15.19
C THR A 17 6.92 12.36 15.93
N GLY A 18 6.98 12.67 17.22
CA GLY A 18 5.79 12.84 18.06
C GLY A 18 5.26 11.55 18.69
N LEU A 19 5.85 10.38 18.39
CA LEU A 19 5.51 9.12 19.04
C LEU A 19 6.62 8.66 19.98
N THR A 20 6.24 8.07 21.12
CA THR A 20 7.17 7.51 22.11
C THR A 20 7.06 5.99 22.12
N ALA A 21 8.20 5.30 21.97
CA ALA A 21 8.25 3.85 21.98
C ALA A 21 7.61 3.26 23.24
N GLY A 22 6.83 2.19 23.08
CA GLY A 22 6.08 1.53 24.17
C GLY A 22 4.80 2.26 24.60
N THR A 23 4.49 3.43 24.03
CA THR A 23 3.28 4.21 24.37
C THR A 23 2.17 3.97 23.35
N ASN A 24 0.93 3.77 23.80
CA ASN A 24 -0.26 3.58 22.95
C ASN A 24 -0.09 2.49 21.87
N GLY A 25 0.72 1.46 22.11
CA GLY A 25 0.96 0.36 21.17
C GLY A 25 1.99 0.65 20.06
N TYR A 26 2.61 1.83 20.06
CA TYR A 26 3.74 2.12 19.16
C TYR A 26 4.98 1.33 19.60
N ILE A 27 5.54 0.49 18.70
CA ILE A 27 6.73 -0.31 19.00
C ILE A 27 7.97 0.61 19.10
N GLY A 28 8.26 1.39 18.05
CA GLY A 28 9.35 2.35 18.01
C GLY A 28 10.73 1.78 18.33
N GLY A 29 11.63 2.63 18.85
CA GLY A 29 12.94 2.21 19.35
C GLY A 29 13.93 1.76 18.27
N GLY A 30 13.80 2.30 17.05
CA GLY A 30 14.60 1.90 15.90
C GLY A 30 14.10 0.64 15.17
N GLN A 31 12.99 0.06 15.62
CA GLN A 31 12.34 -1.04 14.91
C GLN A 31 11.42 -0.52 13.80
N GLY A 32 11.99 -0.33 12.60
CA GLY A 32 11.25 0.05 11.40
C GLY A 32 10.66 -1.13 10.62
N GLY A 33 9.98 -0.82 9.52
CA GLY A 33 9.27 -1.75 8.67
C GLY A 33 8.01 -2.33 9.32
N VAL A 34 7.34 -1.56 10.18
CA VAL A 34 6.14 -1.98 10.90
C VAL A 34 4.93 -1.26 10.32
N LEU A 35 3.97 -2.03 9.81
CA LEU A 35 2.68 -1.52 9.35
C LEU A 35 1.73 -1.47 10.53
N TYR A 36 1.13 -0.30 10.75
CA TYR A 36 0.19 -0.05 11.83
C TYR A 36 -1.21 0.20 11.29
N MET A 37 -2.20 -0.20 12.08
CA MET A 37 -3.54 0.35 12.07
C MET A 37 -3.72 1.18 13.34
N THR A 38 -3.95 2.48 13.24
CA THR A 38 -4.33 3.31 14.37
C THR A 38 -5.85 3.38 14.44
N LEU A 39 -6.41 3.14 15.62
CA LEU A 39 -7.83 3.39 15.92
C LEU A 39 -7.90 4.35 17.10
N ASN A 40 -8.48 5.53 16.88
CA ASN A 40 -8.70 6.54 17.93
C ASN A 40 -7.44 6.85 18.77
N GLY A 41 -6.27 6.90 18.13
CA GLY A 41 -4.98 7.19 18.77
C GLY A 41 -4.23 6.00 19.37
N ALA A 42 -4.82 4.80 19.38
CA ALA A 42 -4.13 3.56 19.75
C ALA A 42 -3.58 2.86 18.50
N HIS A 43 -2.30 2.50 18.54
CA HIS A 43 -1.56 1.90 17.42
C HIS A 43 -1.52 0.37 17.55
N PHE A 44 -1.98 -0.31 16.51
CA PHE A 44 -1.96 -1.77 16.43
C PHE A 44 -0.96 -2.19 15.34
N PRO A 45 0.18 -2.81 15.70
CA PRO A 45 1.09 -3.36 14.70
C PRO A 45 0.42 -4.58 14.06
N ILE A 46 0.18 -4.50 12.74
CA ILE A 46 -0.53 -5.56 11.99
C ILE A 46 0.40 -6.38 11.10
N ALA A 47 1.57 -5.84 10.74
CA ALA A 47 2.60 -6.58 10.01
C ALA A 47 4.00 -6.00 10.26
N GLN A 48 5.04 -6.83 10.08
CA GLN A 48 6.44 -6.45 10.19
C GLN A 48 7.19 -6.80 8.90
N ASN A 49 8.39 -6.21 8.74
CA ASN A 49 9.22 -6.34 7.54
C ASN A 49 8.52 -5.83 6.28
N ILE A 50 7.71 -4.79 6.42
CA ILE A 50 7.05 -4.11 5.30
C ILE A 50 7.96 -2.98 4.81
N GLU A 51 8.21 -2.93 3.51
CA GLU A 51 9.05 -1.91 2.87
C GLU A 51 8.24 -0.79 2.24
N THR A 52 7.02 -1.07 1.78
CA THR A 52 6.12 -0.06 1.25
C THR A 52 4.66 -0.51 1.33
N ILE A 53 3.79 0.47 1.52
CA ILE A 53 2.34 0.37 1.30
C ILE A 53 1.97 1.48 0.33
N GLN A 54 1.29 1.13 -0.76
CA GLN A 54 0.91 2.08 -1.81
C GLN A 54 -0.55 1.90 -2.20
N PHE A 55 -1.16 3.00 -2.61
CA PHE A 55 -2.53 3.06 -3.06
C PHE A 55 -2.57 3.67 -4.46
N GLN A 56 -3.19 2.96 -5.39
CA GLN A 56 -3.51 3.48 -6.72
C GLN A 56 -5.02 3.50 -6.92
N TYR A 57 -5.47 4.46 -7.70
CA TYR A 57 -6.89 4.73 -7.90
C TYR A 57 -7.21 4.56 -9.39
N ASN A 58 -8.33 3.90 -9.67
CA ASN A 58 -8.85 3.75 -11.01
C ASN A 58 -10.25 4.33 -11.06
N GLY A 59 -10.52 5.13 -12.09
CA GLY A 59 -11.75 5.86 -12.27
C GLY A 59 -11.84 6.37 -13.70
N ASP A 60 -13.00 6.93 -14.01
CA ASP A 60 -13.26 7.69 -15.23
C ASP A 60 -12.88 9.16 -14.93
N PHE A 61 -11.60 9.50 -15.05
CA PHE A 61 -11.10 10.82 -14.62
C PHE A 61 -11.25 11.88 -15.71
N ASP A 62 -11.46 11.50 -16.96
CA ASP A 62 -11.72 12.42 -18.07
C ASP A 62 -13.22 12.64 -18.32
N GLY A 63 -14.10 11.77 -17.81
CA GLY A 63 -15.55 11.91 -17.94
C GLY A 63 -16.05 11.63 -19.33
N ASP A 64 -15.41 10.70 -20.02
CA ASP A 64 -15.83 10.33 -21.35
C ASP A 64 -17.27 9.78 -21.35
N SER A 65 -17.93 9.90 -22.50
CA SER A 65 -19.33 9.46 -22.63
C SER A 65 -19.49 7.94 -22.53
N GLN A 66 -18.38 7.20 -22.61
CA GLN A 66 -18.33 5.75 -22.57
C GLN A 66 -18.24 5.23 -21.13
N GLY A 67 -17.85 6.08 -20.17
CA GLY A 67 -17.67 5.76 -18.76
C GLY A 67 -16.56 4.74 -18.54
N LEU A 68 -15.54 4.73 -19.40
CA LEU A 68 -14.43 3.78 -19.31
C LEU A 68 -13.48 4.16 -18.16
N LEU A 69 -12.76 3.17 -17.65
CA LEU A 69 -11.78 3.40 -16.59
C LEU A 69 -10.41 3.70 -17.20
N ASP A 70 -9.75 4.77 -16.74
CA ASP A 70 -8.51 5.29 -17.32
C ASP A 70 -7.25 4.49 -16.94
N GLY A 71 -7.40 3.46 -16.11
CA GLY A 71 -6.31 2.70 -15.52
C GLY A 71 -5.87 3.26 -14.16
N PHE A 72 -5.06 2.46 -13.47
CA PHE A 72 -4.57 2.81 -12.13
C PHE A 72 -3.55 3.93 -12.18
N LYS A 73 -3.81 4.99 -11.43
CA LYS A 73 -2.94 6.15 -11.24
C LYS A 73 -2.61 6.33 -9.75
N ASP A 74 -1.44 6.85 -9.45
CA ASP A 74 -1.09 7.26 -8.09
C ASP A 74 -1.96 8.44 -7.66
N TRP A 75 -2.05 8.69 -6.35
CA TRP A 75 -2.77 9.86 -5.85
C TRP A 75 -2.15 11.14 -6.42
N ASP A 76 -2.99 12.00 -6.97
CA ASP A 76 -2.62 13.31 -7.48
C ASP A 76 -3.36 14.40 -6.70
N THR A 77 -2.61 15.27 -6.03
CA THR A 77 -3.17 16.39 -5.25
C THR A 77 -3.85 17.45 -6.12
N THR A 78 -3.68 17.39 -7.43
CA THR A 78 -4.31 18.31 -8.39
C THR A 78 -5.68 17.83 -8.88
N TRP A 79 -6.08 16.58 -8.57
CA TRP A 79 -7.39 16.07 -8.96
C TRP A 79 -8.53 16.92 -8.40
N THR A 80 -9.49 17.23 -9.26
CA THR A 80 -10.70 17.95 -8.87
C THR A 80 -11.61 17.06 -8.01
N ARG A 81 -12.55 17.67 -7.28
CA ARG A 81 -13.55 16.91 -6.52
C ARG A 81 -14.38 15.99 -7.40
N GLU A 82 -14.65 16.40 -8.63
CA GLU A 82 -15.37 15.58 -9.61
C GLU A 82 -14.57 14.34 -9.98
N GLN A 83 -13.28 14.50 -10.29
CA GLN A 83 -12.37 13.39 -10.56
C GLN A 83 -12.27 12.42 -9.38
N ILE A 84 -12.12 12.94 -8.16
CA ILE A 84 -12.09 12.12 -6.93
C ILE A 84 -13.41 11.35 -6.76
N SER A 85 -14.56 11.98 -7.06
CA SER A 85 -15.88 11.34 -6.92
C SER A 85 -16.09 10.18 -7.91
N ARG A 86 -15.35 10.17 -9.03
CA ARG A 86 -15.45 9.16 -10.09
C ARG A 86 -14.51 7.96 -9.88
N ILE A 87 -13.74 7.92 -8.80
CA ILE A 87 -12.92 6.76 -8.43
C ILE A 87 -13.84 5.55 -8.21
N ARG A 88 -13.55 4.47 -8.93
CA ARG A 88 -14.32 3.21 -8.90
C ARG A 88 -13.55 2.06 -8.27
N GLN A 89 -12.23 2.07 -8.32
CA GLN A 89 -11.42 1.01 -7.76
C GLN A 89 -10.20 1.59 -7.05
N VAL A 90 -9.79 0.90 -6.00
CA VAL A 90 -8.53 1.16 -5.30
C VAL A 90 -7.72 -0.12 -5.32
N ARG A 91 -6.51 -0.02 -5.84
CA ARG A 91 -5.49 -1.05 -5.74
C ARG A 91 -4.59 -0.74 -4.56
N ILE A 92 -4.46 -1.70 -3.66
CA ILE A 92 -3.59 -1.65 -2.49
C ILE A 92 -2.41 -2.57 -2.78
N LEU A 93 -1.19 -2.02 -2.66
CA LEU A 93 0.06 -2.71 -2.90
C LEU A 93 0.87 -2.73 -1.60
N ILE A 94 1.21 -3.91 -1.10
CA ILE A 94 2.04 -4.08 0.09
C ILE A 94 3.26 -4.91 -0.28
N LEU A 95 4.45 -4.34 -0.12
CA LEU A 95 5.71 -5.04 -0.35
C LEU A 95 6.31 -5.46 0.99
N GLY A 96 6.38 -6.77 1.21
CA GLY A 96 7.07 -7.38 2.34
C GLY A 96 8.41 -7.97 1.95
N ARG A 97 9.31 -8.11 2.93
CA ARG A 97 10.61 -8.77 2.78
C ARG A 97 10.87 -9.82 3.86
N THR A 98 11.79 -10.73 3.60
CA THR A 98 12.35 -11.61 4.64
C THR A 98 13.19 -10.80 5.63
N PRO A 99 13.14 -11.09 6.95
CA PRO A 99 13.90 -10.33 7.95
C PRO A 99 15.42 -10.42 7.68
N ASN A 100 15.88 -11.63 7.40
CA ASN A 100 17.28 -11.91 7.13
C ASN A 100 17.58 -11.93 5.61
N PRO A 101 18.77 -11.46 5.20
CA PRO A 101 19.25 -11.69 3.84
C PRO A 101 19.49 -13.18 3.61
N PHE A 102 19.39 -13.62 2.36
CA PHE A 102 19.67 -14.99 1.97
C PHE A 102 21.16 -15.28 2.18
N ALA A 103 21.47 -16.09 3.20
CA ALA A 103 22.81 -16.56 3.48
C ALA A 103 23.03 -17.90 2.77
N SER A 104 23.43 -17.85 1.50
CA SER A 104 23.89 -19.03 0.76
C SER A 104 25.25 -18.76 0.14
N VAL A 105 26.01 -19.83 -0.12
CA VAL A 105 27.32 -19.81 -0.82
C VAL A 105 27.27 -19.11 -2.19
N GLY A 106 26.07 -18.83 -2.70
CA GLY A 106 25.79 -18.11 -3.95
C GLY A 106 25.81 -16.58 -3.91
N ARG A 107 26.06 -15.91 -2.76
CA ARG A 107 26.07 -14.43 -2.71
C ARG A 107 27.03 -13.78 -3.71
N ASN A 108 28.04 -14.52 -4.17
CA ASN A 108 29.03 -14.09 -5.17
C ASN A 108 28.98 -14.90 -6.49
N THR A 109 27.95 -15.73 -6.74
CA THR A 109 27.93 -16.62 -7.92
C THR A 109 27.29 -16.01 -9.17
N GLY A 110 27.23 -14.67 -9.27
CA GLY A 110 26.68 -14.00 -10.45
C GLY A 110 25.16 -14.17 -10.63
N THR A 111 24.45 -14.56 -9.57
CA THR A 111 22.98 -14.58 -9.56
C THR A 111 22.47 -13.16 -9.83
N SER A 112 21.50 -13.03 -10.74
CA SER A 112 20.98 -11.74 -11.22
C SER A 112 20.63 -10.81 -10.06
N ALA A 113 21.50 -9.83 -9.80
CA ALA A 113 21.38 -8.89 -8.68
C ALA A 113 19.99 -8.23 -8.60
N GLY A 114 19.33 -8.03 -9.75
CA GLY A 114 17.98 -7.46 -9.85
C GLY A 114 16.89 -8.23 -9.10
N LEU A 115 17.02 -9.56 -8.88
CA LEU A 115 16.04 -10.36 -8.13
C LEU A 115 16.01 -10.00 -6.64
N TYR A 116 17.11 -9.49 -6.11
CA TYR A 116 17.30 -9.17 -4.70
C TYR A 116 17.39 -7.66 -4.44
N THR A 117 17.16 -6.86 -5.47
CA THR A 117 16.95 -5.42 -5.36
C THR A 117 15.48 -5.16 -5.11
N ARG A 118 15.17 -4.20 -4.23
CA ARG A 118 13.78 -3.77 -4.03
C ARG A 118 13.22 -3.23 -5.36
N PRO A 119 12.12 -3.79 -5.90
CA PRO A 119 11.53 -3.28 -7.12
C PRO A 119 10.89 -1.91 -6.89
N ALA A 120 10.64 -1.18 -7.98
CA ALA A 120 9.75 -0.03 -7.93
C ALA A 120 8.31 -0.52 -7.72
N VAL A 121 7.54 0.19 -6.89
CA VAL A 121 6.13 -0.11 -6.62
C VAL A 121 5.39 1.22 -6.59
N ALA A 122 4.51 1.44 -7.59
CA ALA A 122 3.83 2.73 -7.76
C ALA A 122 4.85 3.89 -7.77
N ASN A 123 4.60 4.95 -7.00
CA ASN A 123 5.53 6.07 -6.80
C ASN A 123 6.73 5.77 -5.88
N THR A 124 6.87 4.54 -5.35
CA THR A 124 8.07 4.14 -4.59
C THR A 124 9.16 3.69 -5.57
N PRO A 125 10.33 4.37 -5.62
CA PRO A 125 11.41 3.98 -6.51
C PRO A 125 12.07 2.66 -6.09
N ALA A 126 12.61 1.95 -7.07
CA ALA A 126 13.45 0.79 -6.86
C ALA A 126 14.68 1.16 -6.00
N ALA A 127 15.19 0.20 -5.23
CA ALA A 127 16.47 0.40 -4.53
C ALA A 127 17.62 0.49 -5.53
N SER A 128 18.65 1.26 -5.19
CA SER A 128 19.86 1.41 -6.01
C SER A 128 20.82 0.23 -5.89
N ALA A 129 20.69 -0.60 -4.84
CA ALA A 129 21.57 -1.73 -4.57
C ALA A 129 20.78 -2.95 -4.05
N PRO A 130 21.23 -4.18 -4.36
CA PRO A 130 20.64 -5.40 -3.84
C PRO A 130 20.97 -5.57 -2.34
N ASP A 131 19.98 -5.97 -1.55
CA ASP A 131 20.13 -6.26 -0.12
C ASP A 131 19.97 -7.74 0.22
N TRP A 132 19.86 -8.60 -0.81
CA TRP A 132 19.77 -10.05 -0.68
C TRP A 132 18.55 -10.55 0.10
N ARG A 133 17.51 -9.73 0.23
CA ARG A 133 16.24 -10.14 0.85
C ARG A 133 15.26 -10.62 -0.21
N LYS A 134 14.56 -11.72 0.09
CA LYS A 134 13.44 -12.18 -0.74
C LYS A 134 12.24 -11.29 -0.45
N ARG A 135 11.48 -10.95 -1.49
CA ARG A 135 10.34 -10.04 -1.42
C ARG A 135 9.08 -10.69 -1.93
N PHE A 136 7.96 -10.21 -1.40
CA PHE A 136 6.62 -10.62 -1.79
C PHE A 136 5.78 -9.37 -1.94
N LEU A 137 5.18 -9.20 -3.12
CA LEU A 137 4.22 -8.14 -3.39
C LEU A 137 2.82 -8.72 -3.25
N LEU A 138 2.05 -8.17 -2.31
CA LEU A 138 0.62 -8.40 -2.23
C LEU A 138 -0.08 -7.27 -2.98
N GLU A 139 -0.85 -7.63 -4.01
CA GLU A 139 -1.76 -6.72 -4.71
C GLU A 139 -3.19 -7.13 -4.40
N SER A 140 -4.01 -6.17 -3.95
CA SER A 140 -5.44 -6.35 -3.76
C SER A 140 -6.19 -5.20 -4.39
N THR A 141 -7.28 -5.49 -5.10
CA THR A 141 -8.14 -4.46 -5.69
C THR A 141 -9.50 -4.49 -5.02
N ALA A 142 -9.93 -3.34 -4.50
CA ALA A 142 -11.25 -3.13 -3.93
C ALA A 142 -12.08 -2.23 -4.86
N ASN A 143 -13.36 -2.58 -5.06
CA ASN A 143 -14.30 -1.76 -5.81
C ASN A 143 -15.03 -0.81 -4.86
N ILE A 144 -15.10 0.47 -5.20
CA ILE A 144 -15.82 1.51 -4.49
C ILE A 144 -17.22 1.66 -5.10
N ARG A 145 -18.25 1.51 -4.26
CA ARG A 145 -19.67 1.54 -4.68
C ARG A 145 -20.35 2.90 -4.57
N ASN A 146 -19.60 3.99 -4.44
CA ASN A 146 -20.18 5.33 -4.29
C ASN A 146 -21.03 5.78 -5.49
N LEU A 147 -20.92 5.11 -6.64
CA LEU A 147 -21.69 5.40 -7.86
C LEU A 147 -22.10 4.11 -8.61
N SER A 148 -22.21 2.95 -7.94
CA SER A 148 -22.66 1.69 -8.55
C SER A 148 -23.83 1.07 -7.80
N VAL A 149 -25.04 1.47 -8.22
CA VAL A 149 -26.26 0.71 -7.93
C VAL A 149 -26.35 -0.42 -8.96
N ASN A 150 -25.91 -1.62 -8.57
CA ASN A 150 -26.14 -2.83 -9.36
C ASN A 150 -27.52 -3.41 -9.01
N LEU A 151 -28.51 -3.16 -9.87
CA LEU A 151 -29.81 -3.83 -9.81
C LEU A 151 -29.73 -5.10 -10.66
N PHE A 152 -29.61 -6.26 -10.02
CA PHE A 152 -29.79 -7.55 -10.69
C PHE A 152 -31.27 -7.93 -10.62
N ASN A 153 -32.03 -7.72 -11.69
CA ASN A 153 -33.34 -8.34 -11.88
C ASN A 153 -33.21 -9.47 -12.89
N THR A 154 -33.02 -10.69 -12.42
CA THR A 154 -33.13 -11.90 -13.24
C THR A 154 -34.44 -12.61 -12.92
N GLY A 155 -35.56 -11.98 -13.26
CA GLY A 155 -36.85 -12.65 -13.34
C GLY A 155 -36.92 -13.49 -14.62
N LEU A 156 -36.79 -14.80 -14.50
CA LEU A 156 -37.22 -15.72 -15.56
C LEU A 156 -38.74 -15.84 -15.46
N ARG A 157 -39.44 -15.62 -16.57
CA ARG A 157 -40.85 -16.01 -16.74
C ARG A 157 -40.97 -17.51 -16.86
#